data_AF-A0A3D5M8X2-F1
#
_entry.id   AF-A0A3D5M8X2-F1
#
_cell.length_a   1.000
_cell.length_b   1.000
_cell.length_c   1.000
_cell.angle_alpha   90.00
_cell.angle_beta   90.00
_cell.angle_gamma   90.00
#
_symmetry.space_group_name_H-M   'P 1'
#
loop_
_entity.id
_entity.type
_entity.pdbx_description
1 polymer ?
#
loop_
_entity_poly.entity_id
_entity_poly.type
_entity_poly.pdbx_seq_one_letter_code
_entity_poly.pdbx_strand_id
1 'polypeptide(L)'
;MKSSSTRRKRNTYSDAFRRKVVTFSVKNGIVAAAQKFDVSTPSVTNWRKDFGVTRATKEAATQGKKFNIPQNPSKNHAPSGRKNYSDSFREEVAKFSALEGVEKTAIRFGVSAPSVTNWRREFGVNRQMRAELLEERKKLGLEGAGAPSRKEIQRIRNQVKRALDLLDTLLEEE
;
A
#
# COMPACT_ATOMS: atom_id res chain seq x y z
N MET A 1 -11.64 -32.38 -30.85
CA MET A 1 -11.78 -30.98 -31.35
C MET A 1 -10.69 -30.14 -30.68
N LYS A 2 -9.69 -29.65 -31.44
CA LYS A 2 -8.56 -28.90 -30.87
C LYS A 2 -9.00 -27.44 -30.64
N SER A 3 -9.18 -27.06 -29.38
CA SER A 3 -9.52 -25.68 -28.99
C SER A 3 -8.27 -24.80 -29.11
N SER A 4 -8.14 -24.07 -30.22
CA SER A 4 -7.05 -23.12 -30.44
C SER A 4 -7.30 -21.85 -29.62
N SER A 5 -6.72 -21.78 -28.41
CA SER A 5 -6.62 -20.55 -27.63
C SER A 5 -5.69 -19.56 -28.34
N THR A 6 -6.24 -18.76 -29.26
CA THR A 6 -5.53 -17.61 -29.81
C THR A 6 -5.39 -16.57 -28.71
N ARG A 7 -4.28 -16.62 -27.96
CA ARG A 7 -3.88 -15.58 -27.01
C ARG A 7 -3.78 -14.28 -27.81
N ARG A 8 -4.83 -13.45 -27.78
CA ARG A 8 -4.91 -12.21 -28.55
C ARG A 8 -3.62 -11.44 -28.29
N LYS A 9 -2.82 -11.21 -29.34
CA LYS A 9 -1.63 -10.34 -29.26
C LYS A 9 -2.12 -9.03 -28.64
N ARG A 10 -1.56 -8.64 -27.50
CA ARG A 10 -1.88 -7.35 -26.88
C ARG A 10 -1.52 -6.29 -27.92
N ASN A 11 -2.52 -5.61 -28.49
CA ASN A 11 -2.27 -4.49 -29.38
C ASN A 11 -1.51 -3.44 -28.56
N THR A 12 -0.20 -3.35 -28.79
CA THR A 12 0.63 -2.31 -28.19
C THR A 12 0.40 -1.05 -28.98
N TYR A 13 -0.51 -0.20 -28.48
CA TYR A 13 -0.74 1.11 -29.05
C TYR A 13 0.44 2.03 -28.74
N SER A 14 0.91 2.80 -29.73
CA SER A 14 1.95 3.81 -29.52
C SER A 14 1.44 4.94 -28.63
N ASP A 15 2.32 5.56 -27.85
CA ASP A 15 1.94 6.67 -26.96
C ASP A 15 1.40 7.87 -27.75
N ALA A 16 1.92 8.13 -28.94
CA ALA A 16 1.39 9.14 -29.86
C ALA A 16 -0.06 8.87 -30.26
N PHE A 17 -0.38 7.61 -30.59
CA PHE A 17 -1.76 7.20 -30.88
C PHE A 17 -2.65 7.36 -29.65
N ARG A 18 -2.23 6.83 -28.50
CA ARG A 18 -2.97 6.93 -27.24
C ARG A 18 -3.27 8.40 -26.88
N ARG A 19 -2.29 9.29 -27.04
CA ARG A 19 -2.45 10.73 -26.84
C ARG A 19 -3.48 11.35 -27.78
N LYS A 20 -3.48 10.98 -29.07
CA LYS A 20 -4.48 11.43 -30.05
C LYS A 20 -5.90 11.03 -29.63
N VAL A 21 -6.08 9.77 -29.21
CA VAL A 21 -7.36 9.26 -28.71
C VAL A 21 -7.79 10.00 -27.45
N VAL A 22 -6.89 10.18 -26.48
CA VAL A 22 -7.15 10.90 -25.23
C VAL A 22 -7.56 12.35 -25.51
N THR A 23 -6.87 13.04 -26.41
CA THR A 23 -7.17 14.43 -26.81
C THR A 23 -8.58 14.55 -27.40
N PHE A 24 -8.96 13.61 -28.26
CA PHE A 24 -10.31 13.56 -28.81
C PHE A 24 -11.35 13.26 -27.72
N SER A 25 -11.04 12.36 -26.79
CA SER A 25 -11.94 11.95 -25.70
C SER A 25 -12.23 13.07 -24.70
N VAL A 26 -11.31 14.01 -24.52
CA VAL A 26 -11.51 15.16 -23.64
C VAL A 26 -12.60 16.09 -24.18
N LYS A 27 -12.69 16.26 -25.52
CA LYS A 27 -13.68 17.10 -26.17
C LYS A 27 -15.02 16.38 -26.41
N ASN A 28 -14.97 15.13 -26.88
CA ASN A 28 -16.14 14.41 -27.39
C ASN A 28 -16.65 13.30 -26.46
N GLY A 29 -15.93 13.04 -25.36
CA GLY A 29 -16.23 11.94 -24.44
C GLY A 29 -15.56 10.62 -24.80
N ILE A 30 -15.57 9.70 -23.83
CA ILE A 30 -14.86 8.42 -23.91
C ILE A 30 -15.51 7.50 -24.95
N VAL A 31 -16.84 7.42 -24.98
CA VAL A 31 -17.59 6.52 -25.87
C VAL A 31 -17.39 6.90 -27.34
N ALA A 32 -17.51 8.20 -27.65
CA ALA A 32 -17.27 8.70 -29.01
C ALA A 32 -15.82 8.47 -29.46
N ALA A 33 -14.85 8.60 -28.56
CA ALA A 33 -13.45 8.29 -28.85
C ALA A 33 -13.23 6.78 -29.09
N ALA A 34 -13.84 5.93 -28.26
CA ALA A 34 -13.76 4.48 -28.41
C ALA A 34 -14.28 4.03 -29.79
N GLN A 35 -15.45 4.55 -30.19
CA GLN A 35 -16.05 4.27 -31.50
C GLN A 35 -15.21 4.83 -32.65
N LYS A 36 -14.74 6.07 -32.56
CA LYS A 36 -13.99 6.73 -33.65
C LYS A 36 -12.65 6.07 -33.96
N PHE A 37 -11.98 5.54 -32.94
CA PHE A 37 -10.63 4.97 -33.07
C PHE A 37 -10.59 3.44 -32.98
N ASP A 38 -11.75 2.79 -32.93
CA ASP A 38 -11.90 1.34 -32.78
C ASP A 38 -11.07 0.77 -31.61
N VAL A 39 -11.26 1.38 -30.44
CA VAL A 39 -10.58 0.97 -29.20
C VAL A 39 -11.59 0.73 -28.10
N SER A 40 -11.25 -0.13 -27.15
CA SER A 40 -12.15 -0.42 -26.05
C SER A 40 -12.32 0.80 -25.12
N THR A 41 -13.55 1.02 -24.63
CA THR A 41 -13.87 2.07 -23.63
C THR A 41 -12.96 1.99 -22.39
N PRO A 42 -12.64 0.79 -21.84
CA PRO A 42 -11.66 0.67 -20.75
C PRO A 42 -10.26 1.16 -21.13
N SER A 43 -9.79 0.90 -22.35
CA SER A 43 -8.49 1.37 -22.83
C SER A 43 -8.41 2.89 -22.81
N VAL A 44 -9.40 3.58 -23.39
CA VAL A 44 -9.46 5.05 -23.39
C VAL A 44 -9.51 5.60 -21.96
N THR A 45 -10.27 4.95 -21.08
CA THR A 45 -10.37 5.34 -19.66
C THR A 45 -9.02 5.23 -18.95
N ASN A 46 -8.29 4.13 -19.15
CA ASN A 46 -6.97 3.95 -18.56
C ASN A 46 -5.96 4.95 -19.14
N TRP A 47 -5.96 5.18 -20.45
CA TRP A 47 -5.09 6.17 -21.06
C TRP A 47 -5.35 7.59 -20.56
N ARG A 48 -6.60 7.97 -20.30
CA ARG A 48 -6.90 9.27 -19.65
C ARG A 48 -6.23 9.38 -18.28
N LYS A 49 -6.19 8.30 -17.49
CA LYS A 49 -5.46 8.26 -16.21
C LYS A 49 -3.95 8.38 -16.44
N ASP A 50 -3.41 7.60 -17.38
CA ASP A 50 -1.97 7.61 -17.72
C ASP A 50 -1.50 9.00 -18.17
N PHE A 51 -2.33 9.74 -18.92
CA PHE A 51 -2.03 11.09 -19.40
C PHE A 51 -2.47 12.20 -18.42
N GLY A 52 -2.91 11.86 -17.21
CA GLY A 52 -3.26 12.83 -16.17
C GLY A 52 -4.47 13.70 -16.47
N VAL A 53 -5.44 13.20 -17.25
CA VAL A 53 -6.68 13.93 -17.56
C VAL A 53 -7.55 13.99 -16.31
N THR A 54 -7.64 15.17 -15.72
CA THR A 54 -8.44 15.44 -14.53
C THR A 54 -9.77 16.10 -14.87
N ARG A 55 -10.61 16.31 -13.84
CA ARG A 55 -11.85 17.09 -13.95
C ARG A 55 -11.58 18.50 -14.50
N ALA A 56 -10.51 19.16 -14.05
CA ALA A 56 -10.11 20.48 -14.54
C ALA A 56 -9.81 20.50 -16.05
N THR A 57 -9.17 19.44 -16.57
CA THR A 57 -8.91 19.31 -18.01
C THR A 57 -10.22 19.19 -18.82
N LYS A 58 -11.22 18.49 -18.28
CA LYS A 58 -12.55 18.38 -18.89
C LYS A 58 -13.28 19.72 -18.87
N GLU A 59 -13.25 20.42 -17.75
CA GLU A 59 -13.89 21.74 -17.58
C GLU A 59 -13.27 22.79 -18.50
N ALA A 60 -11.93 22.80 -18.62
CA ALA A 60 -11.24 23.66 -19.57
C ALA A 60 -11.66 23.39 -21.03
N ALA A 61 -11.83 22.11 -21.40
CA ALA A 61 -12.26 21.74 -22.74
C ALA A 61 -13.71 22.17 -23.04
N THR A 62 -14.61 22.06 -22.06
CA THR A 62 -16.00 22.54 -22.20
C THR A 62 -16.09 24.06 -22.28
N GLN A 63 -15.18 24.78 -21.63
CA GLN A 63 -15.08 26.24 -21.68
C GLN A 63 -14.30 26.76 -22.91
N GLY A 64 -13.91 25.87 -23.84
CA GLY A 64 -13.11 26.24 -25.01
C GLY A 64 -11.68 26.69 -24.72
N LYS A 65 -11.23 26.56 -23.46
CA LYS A 65 -9.87 26.94 -23.04
C LYS A 65 -8.85 25.92 -23.55
N LYS A 66 -7.69 26.41 -23.96
CA LYS A 66 -6.55 25.55 -24.35
C LYS A 66 -6.15 24.69 -23.15
N PHE A 67 -6.21 23.37 -23.31
CA PHE A 67 -5.71 22.40 -22.34
C PHE A 67 -4.51 21.66 -22.93
N ASN A 68 -3.49 21.38 -22.11
CA ASN A 68 -2.30 20.67 -22.54
C ASN A 68 -2.33 19.24 -22.01
N ILE A 69 -2.27 18.25 -22.91
CA ILE A 69 -2.09 16.84 -22.56
C ILE A 69 -0.61 16.49 -22.75
N PRO A 70 0.07 15.96 -21.71
CA PRO A 70 1.46 15.53 -21.78
C PRO A 70 1.76 14.64 -23.00
N GLN A 71 2.98 14.72 -23.53
CA GLN A 71 3.39 13.88 -24.66
C GLN A 71 3.58 12.41 -24.25
N ASN A 72 4.11 12.20 -23.05
CA ASN A 72 4.37 10.88 -22.49
C ASN A 72 3.39 10.59 -21.34
N PRO A 73 2.89 9.35 -21.21
CA PRO A 73 2.09 8.97 -20.07
C PRO A 73 2.91 9.09 -18.78
N SER A 74 2.33 9.70 -17.75
CA SER A 74 2.86 9.66 -16.40
C SER A 74 2.79 8.22 -15.89
N LYS A 75 3.93 7.53 -15.84
CA LYS A 75 4.04 6.20 -15.21
C LYS A 75 3.94 6.27 -13.69
N ASN A 76 3.79 7.46 -13.11
CA ASN A 76 3.58 7.69 -11.70
C ASN A 76 2.11 7.43 -11.34
N HIS A 77 1.62 6.23 -11.62
CA HIS A 77 0.50 5.73 -10.83
C HIS A 77 1.05 5.56 -9.42
N ALA A 78 0.55 6.34 -8.46
CA ALA A 78 0.75 6.02 -7.05
C ALA A 78 0.46 4.52 -6.93
N PRO A 79 1.37 3.71 -6.37
CA PRO A 79 1.28 2.27 -6.44
C PRO A 79 -0.09 1.85 -5.91
N SER A 80 -1.01 1.48 -6.79
CA SER A 80 -2.32 0.95 -6.42
C SER A 80 -2.20 -0.53 -6.05
N GLY A 81 -1.09 -0.87 -5.39
CA GLY A 81 -0.93 -2.13 -4.71
C GLY A 81 -1.52 -1.93 -3.32
N ARG A 82 -2.47 -2.79 -2.95
CA ARG A 82 -2.62 -3.10 -1.53
C ARG A 82 -1.20 -3.36 -1.01
N LYS A 83 -0.78 -2.67 0.05
CA LYS A 83 0.51 -2.95 0.67
C LYS A 83 0.50 -4.44 1.03
N ASN A 84 1.34 -5.23 0.37
CA ASN A 84 1.43 -6.66 0.62
C ASN A 84 2.30 -6.83 1.86
N TYR A 85 1.64 -6.95 3.01
CA TYR A 85 2.28 -7.26 4.27
C TYR A 85 2.51 -8.76 4.37
N SER A 86 3.68 -9.18 4.86
CA SER A 86 3.95 -10.60 5.14
C SER A 86 3.02 -11.12 6.24
N ASP A 87 2.72 -12.43 6.23
CA ASP A 87 1.85 -13.05 7.22
C ASP A 87 2.39 -12.88 8.64
N SER A 88 3.72 -13.04 8.81
CA SER A 88 4.41 -12.80 10.08
C SER A 88 4.19 -11.38 10.63
N PHE A 89 4.30 -10.36 9.76
CA PHE A 89 4.07 -8.98 10.15
C PHE A 89 2.59 -8.75 10.52
N ARG A 90 1.67 -9.29 9.73
CA ARG A 90 0.23 -9.15 10.01
C ARG A 90 -0.16 -9.81 11.34
N GLU A 91 0.42 -10.98 11.63
CA GLU A 91 0.22 -11.71 12.87
C GLU A 91 0.77 -10.94 14.08
N GLU A 92 2.00 -10.42 13.97
CA GLU A 92 2.62 -9.60 15.02
C GLU A 92 1.74 -8.38 15.36
N VAL A 93 1.31 -7.65 14.33
CA VAL A 93 0.44 -6.49 14.49
C VAL A 93 -0.91 -6.89 15.12
N ALA A 94 -1.48 -8.02 14.71
CA ALA A 94 -2.73 -8.52 15.28
C ALA A 94 -2.58 -8.83 16.79
N LYS A 95 -1.55 -9.59 17.18
CA LYS A 95 -1.27 -9.93 18.59
C LYS A 95 -0.95 -8.70 19.43
N PHE A 96 -0.09 -7.81 18.92
CA PHE A 96 0.27 -6.56 19.59
C PHE A 96 -0.97 -5.72 19.90
N SER A 97 -1.89 -5.65 18.94
CA SER A 97 -3.11 -4.88 19.13
C SER A 97 -4.01 -5.45 20.23
N ALA A 98 -3.98 -6.76 20.52
CA ALA A 98 -4.77 -7.35 21.61
C ALA A 98 -4.45 -6.71 22.97
N LEU A 99 -3.21 -6.26 23.14
CA LEU A 99 -2.70 -5.63 24.35
C LEU A 99 -2.92 -4.11 24.35
N GLU A 100 -2.50 -3.43 23.27
CA GLU A 100 -2.42 -1.96 23.22
C GLU A 100 -3.67 -1.29 22.60
N GLY A 101 -4.53 -2.06 21.96
CA GLY A 101 -5.69 -1.57 21.22
C GLY A 101 -5.42 -1.30 19.75
N VAL A 102 -6.48 -1.32 18.94
CA VAL A 102 -6.43 -1.26 17.46
C VAL A 102 -5.82 0.05 16.98
N GLU A 103 -6.29 1.19 17.50
CA GLU A 103 -5.90 2.51 17.02
C GLU A 103 -4.42 2.83 17.31
N LYS A 104 -3.98 2.64 18.56
CA LYS A 104 -2.58 2.83 18.94
C LYS A 104 -1.66 1.95 18.10
N THR A 105 -2.07 0.72 17.84
CA THR A 105 -1.31 -0.21 16.99
C THR A 105 -1.26 0.25 15.54
N ALA A 106 -2.39 0.67 14.98
CA ALA A 106 -2.45 1.16 13.60
C ALA A 106 -1.49 2.35 13.39
N ILE A 107 -1.50 3.30 14.31
CA ILE A 107 -0.58 4.45 14.31
C ILE A 107 0.87 3.98 14.44
N ARG A 108 1.15 3.09 15.39
CA ARG A 108 2.52 2.60 15.67
C ARG A 108 3.15 1.89 14.48
N PHE A 109 2.38 1.06 13.77
CA PHE A 109 2.89 0.24 12.67
C PHE A 109 2.67 0.88 11.29
N GLY A 110 2.06 2.07 11.21
CA GLY A 110 1.79 2.75 9.94
C GLY A 110 0.83 1.98 9.03
N VAL A 111 -0.13 1.28 9.64
CA VAL A 111 -1.15 0.47 8.96
C VAL A 111 -2.54 1.05 9.23
N SER A 112 -3.54 0.67 8.43
CA SER A 112 -4.92 1.13 8.68
C SER A 112 -5.57 0.35 9.83
N ALA A 113 -6.35 1.02 10.68
CA ALA A 113 -7.11 0.36 11.75
C ALA A 113 -8.08 -0.74 11.23
N PRO A 114 -8.72 -0.58 10.06
CA PRO A 114 -9.46 -1.68 9.42
C PRO A 114 -8.58 -2.89 9.10
N SER A 115 -7.35 -2.69 8.63
CA SER A 115 -6.41 -3.79 8.38
C SER A 115 -6.11 -4.57 9.64
N VAL A 116 -5.81 -3.89 10.75
CA VAL A 116 -5.56 -4.53 12.06
C VAL A 116 -6.77 -5.34 12.53
N THR A 117 -7.98 -4.80 12.36
CA THR A 117 -9.22 -5.49 12.74
C THR A 117 -9.44 -6.75 11.90
N ASN A 118 -9.17 -6.69 10.60
CA ASN A 118 -9.26 -7.86 9.73
C ASN A 118 -8.21 -8.91 10.10
N TRP A 119 -6.96 -8.50 10.35
CA TRP A 119 -5.90 -9.43 10.76
C TRP A 119 -6.21 -10.10 12.10
N ARG A 120 -6.83 -9.41 13.07
CA ARG A 120 -7.32 -10.08 14.29
C ARG A 120 -8.28 -11.22 14.00
N ARG A 121 -9.18 -11.06 13.02
CA ARG A 121 -10.12 -12.11 12.62
C ARG A 121 -9.40 -13.24 11.90
N GLU A 122 -8.47 -12.89 11.00
CA GLU A 122 -7.65 -13.87 10.25
C GLU A 122 -6.81 -14.76 11.18
N PHE A 123 -6.18 -14.17 12.20
CA PHE A 123 -5.30 -14.88 13.15
C PHE A 123 -6.00 -15.30 14.45
N GLY A 124 -7.34 -15.19 14.53
CA GLY A 124 -8.10 -15.64 15.70
C GLY A 124 -7.80 -14.89 17.01
N VAL A 125 -7.33 -13.65 16.93
CA VAL A 125 -7.02 -12.80 18.09
C VAL A 125 -8.30 -12.40 18.81
N ASN A 126 -8.70 -13.22 19.78
CA ASN A 126 -9.92 -13.11 20.56
C ASN A 126 -9.62 -12.72 22.03
N ARG A 127 -10.67 -12.71 22.87
CA ARG A 127 -10.54 -12.39 24.30
C ARG A 127 -9.68 -13.39 25.07
N GLN A 128 -9.69 -14.67 24.69
CA GLN A 128 -8.88 -15.72 25.32
C GLN A 128 -7.40 -15.52 25.03
N MET A 129 -7.05 -15.31 23.75
CA MET A 129 -5.68 -14.97 23.32
C MET A 129 -5.15 -13.73 24.05
N ARG A 130 -5.98 -12.70 24.24
CA ARG A 130 -5.60 -11.53 25.06
C ARG A 130 -5.30 -11.91 26.51
N ALA A 131 -6.08 -12.81 27.11
CA ALA A 131 -5.84 -13.27 28.48
C ALA A 131 -4.53 -14.07 28.58
N GLU A 132 -4.26 -14.95 27.62
CA GLU A 132 -3.00 -15.70 27.53
C GLU A 132 -1.78 -14.77 27.42
N LEU A 133 -1.84 -13.77 26.53
CA LEU A 133 -0.78 -12.77 26.38
C LEU A 133 -0.55 -11.94 27.65
N LEU A 134 -1.61 -11.66 28.42
CA LEU A 134 -1.50 -10.95 29.69
C LEU A 134 -0.87 -11.83 30.78
N GLU A 135 -1.22 -13.11 30.85
CA GLU A 135 -0.60 -14.07 31.77
C GLU A 135 0.87 -14.31 31.43
N GLU A 136 1.22 -14.42 30.15
CA GLU A 136 2.61 -14.52 29.72
C GLU A 136 3.41 -13.27 30.13
N ARG A 137 2.83 -12.08 29.91
CA ARG A 137 3.43 -10.82 30.34
C ARG A 137 3.63 -10.74 31.86
N LYS A 138 2.68 -11.27 32.63
CA LYS A 138 2.77 -11.39 34.08
C LYS A 138 3.87 -12.34 34.52
N LYS A 139 3.98 -13.52 33.91
CA LYS A 139 5.08 -14.47 34.16
C LYS A 139 6.45 -13.85 33.90
N LEU A 140 6.55 -12.97 32.91
CA LEU A 140 7.76 -12.21 32.59
C LEU A 140 8.00 -11.00 33.53
N GLY A 141 7.15 -10.78 34.53
CA GLY A 141 7.29 -9.66 35.48
C GLY A 141 7.03 -8.28 34.85
N LEU A 142 6.37 -8.23 33.69
CA LEU A 142 6.11 -7.01 32.93
C LEU A 142 4.76 -6.37 33.26
N GLU A 143 4.19 -6.62 34.45
CA GLU A 143 2.92 -6.03 34.88
C GLU A 143 3.06 -4.50 35.01
N GLY A 144 2.07 -3.75 34.51
CA GLY A 144 1.98 -2.29 34.72
C GLY A 144 2.92 -1.41 33.88
N ALA A 145 3.93 -1.95 33.19
CA ALA A 145 4.71 -1.17 32.25
C ALA A 145 3.80 -0.73 31.07
N GLY A 146 3.71 0.55 30.73
CA GLY A 146 3.25 0.90 29.38
C GLY A 146 4.19 0.29 28.35
N ALA A 147 3.77 0.12 27.09
CA ALA A 147 4.76 -0.17 26.04
C ALA A 147 5.85 0.92 26.09
N PRO A 148 7.12 0.57 26.31
CA PRO A 148 8.17 1.56 26.51
C PRO A 148 8.21 2.49 25.30
N SER A 149 8.35 3.79 25.57
CA SER A 149 8.44 4.79 24.52
C SER A 149 9.60 4.46 23.59
N ARG A 150 9.52 4.92 22.34
CA ARG A 150 10.61 4.74 21.36
C ARG A 150 11.97 5.18 21.92
N LYS A 151 12.00 6.21 22.78
CA LYS A 151 13.21 6.71 23.43
C LYS A 151 13.74 5.76 24.50
N GLU A 152 12.86 5.12 25.27
CA GLU A 152 13.23 4.08 26.24
C GLU A 152 13.74 2.83 25.54
N ILE A 153 13.07 2.39 24.47
CA ILE A 153 13.54 1.28 23.63
C ILE A 153 14.93 1.58 23.07
N GLN A 154 15.16 2.82 22.60
CA GLN A 154 16.47 3.20 22.09
C GLN A 154 17.55 3.23 23.17
N ARG A 155 17.22 3.66 24.39
CA ARG A 155 18.14 3.62 25.54
C ARG A 155 18.51 2.18 25.90
N ILE A 156 17.52 1.30 26.03
CA ILE A 156 17.75 -0.12 26.32
C ILE A 156 18.61 -0.76 25.23
N ARG A 157 18.30 -0.49 23.95
CA ARG A 157 19.12 -0.98 22.81
C ARG A 157 20.57 -0.54 22.92
N ASN A 158 20.81 0.73 23.20
CA ASN A 158 22.17 1.26 23.33
C ASN A 158 22.90 0.66 24.54
N GLN A 159 22.19 0.42 25.63
CA GLN A 159 22.73 -0.21 26.84
C GLN A 159 23.13 -1.68 26.58
N VAL A 160 22.25 -2.45 25.95
CA VAL A 160 22.55 -3.84 25.56
C VAL A 160 23.72 -3.90 24.59
N LYS A 161 23.76 -3.00 23.60
CA LYS A 161 24.88 -2.94 22.65
C LYS A 161 26.22 -2.74 23.37
N ARG A 162 26.30 -1.77 24.28
CA ARG A 162 27.51 -1.56 25.08
C ARG A 162 27.89 -2.76 25.94
N ALA A 163 26.90 -3.44 26.51
CA ALA A 163 27.16 -4.65 27.30
C ALA A 163 27.73 -5.79 26.44
N LEU A 164 27.23 -5.95 25.22
CA LEU A 164 27.78 -6.92 24.25
C LEU A 164 29.19 -6.52 23.81
N ASP A 165 29.40 -5.25 23.45
CA ASP A 165 30.73 -4.75 23.07
C ASP A 165 31.76 -4.97 24.21
N LEU A 166 31.34 -4.82 25.48
CA LEU A 166 32.19 -5.10 26.65
C LEU A 166 32.51 -6.60 26.82
N LEU A 167 31.53 -7.47 26.57
CA LEU A 167 31.76 -8.91 26.64
C LEU A 167 32.71 -9.37 25.53
N ASP A 168 32.56 -8.84 24.32
CA ASP A 168 33.47 -9.11 23.21
C ASP A 168 34.90 -8.68 23.56
N THR A 169 35.09 -7.49 24.16
CA THR A 169 36.43 -7.07 24.61
C THR A 169 37.02 -7.95 25.71
N LEU A 170 36.20 -8.45 26.65
CA LEU A 170 36.68 -9.34 27.71
C LEU A 170 37.04 -10.74 27.18
N LEU A 171 36.37 -11.20 26.13
CA LEU A 171 36.65 -12.47 25.46
C LEU A 171 37.85 -12.40 24.51
N GLU A 172 38.21 -11.21 24.01
CA GLU A 172 39.43 -10.99 23.21
C GLU A 172 40.70 -10.82 24.07
N GLU A 173 40.55 -10.55 25.38
CA GLU A 173 41.66 -10.38 26.34
C GLU A 173 42.06 -11.67 27.10
N GLU A 174 41.36 -12.80 26.87
CA GLU A 174 41.74 -14.17 27.29
C GLU A 174 42.46 -14.95 26.19
#